data_AF-A0A951XGB0-F1
#
_entry.id   AF-A0A951XGB0-F1
#
_cell.length_a   1.000
_cell.length_b   1.000
_cell.length_c   1.000
_cell.angle_alpha   90.00
_cell.angle_beta   90.00
_cell.angle_gamma   90.00
#
_symmetry.space_group_name_H-M   'P 1'
#
loop_
_entity.id
_entity.type
_entity.pdbx_description
1 polymer ?
#
loop_
_entity_poly.entity_id
_entity_poly.type
_entity_poly.pdbx_seq_one_letter_code
_entity_poly.pdbx_strand_id
1 'polypeptide(L)'
;MKLIPVLLCVGLTGLLVGCASVDSRIRKGQVDFDRWPAEVQAAIRAERVEVGFTPEQVEMALGRPSRVYTRTTAAGEEEIWAYYERKPGFSFGMAVGSGGYQSTAGGVTYDRRYDSLDDATRIVFKDGRVTSVELRKT
;
A
#
# COMPACT_ATOMS: atom_id res chain seq x y z
N MET A 1 47.25 -23.63 29.98
CA MET A 1 46.82 -22.66 28.95
C MET A 1 45.51 -23.18 28.38
N LYS A 2 44.37 -22.59 28.80
CA LYS A 2 43.03 -23.04 28.39
C LYS A 2 42.62 -22.25 27.14
N LEU A 3 42.39 -22.97 26.05
CA LEU A 3 41.95 -22.45 24.76
C LEU A 3 40.52 -21.90 24.90
N ILE A 4 40.32 -20.65 24.52
CA ILE A 4 39.03 -19.98 24.42
C ILE A 4 38.43 -20.37 23.07
N PRO A 5 37.27 -21.06 22.99
CA PRO A 5 36.55 -21.16 21.74
C PRO A 5 35.68 -19.91 21.61
N VAL A 6 36.23 -18.92 20.90
CA VAL A 6 35.44 -17.92 20.18
C VAL A 6 34.75 -18.67 19.05
N LEU A 7 33.48 -19.03 19.22
CA LEU A 7 32.64 -19.40 18.08
C LEU A 7 31.17 -19.07 18.36
N LEU A 8 30.73 -18.03 17.65
CA LEU A 8 29.51 -18.08 16.84
C LEU A 8 28.16 -18.03 17.57
N CYS A 9 27.86 -16.91 18.21
CA CYS A 9 26.48 -16.40 18.30
C CYS A 9 26.41 -15.02 17.63
N VAL A 10 26.81 -14.97 16.36
CA VAL A 10 26.57 -13.83 15.48
C VAL A 10 25.06 -13.73 15.24
N GLY A 11 24.46 -12.74 15.89
CA GLY A 11 23.34 -11.95 15.39
C GLY A 11 22.20 -12.69 14.70
N LEU A 12 21.32 -13.31 15.48
CA LEU A 12 19.92 -13.46 15.06
C LEU A 12 19.16 -12.16 15.39
N THR A 13 19.65 -11.04 14.87
CA THR A 13 18.85 -9.81 14.81
C THR A 13 17.94 -9.98 13.61
N GLY A 14 16.90 -10.82 13.79
CA GLY A 14 15.86 -10.99 12.79
C GLY A 14 15.32 -9.62 12.42
N LEU A 15 15.53 -9.25 11.16
CA LEU A 15 15.00 -8.02 10.60
C LEU A 15 13.48 -8.06 10.78
N LEU A 16 12.99 -7.39 11.83
CA LEU A 16 11.62 -6.89 11.89
C LEU A 16 11.55 -5.71 10.91
N VAL A 17 11.74 -5.99 9.62
CA VAL A 17 11.19 -5.11 8.58
C VAL A 17 9.69 -5.29 8.71
N GLY A 18 9.06 -4.42 9.48
CA GLY A 18 7.61 -4.31 9.59
C GLY A 18 7.02 -3.87 8.27
N CYS A 19 7.04 -4.73 7.25
CA CYS A 19 6.10 -4.63 6.16
C CYS A 19 4.72 -4.75 6.81
N ALA A 20 3.91 -3.68 6.72
CA ALA A 20 2.55 -3.66 7.23
C ALA A 20 1.69 -4.68 6.46
N SER A 21 1.79 -5.96 6.82
CA SER A 21 1.06 -7.06 6.19
C SER A 21 -0.37 -7.13 6.71
N VAL A 22 -1.24 -7.81 5.95
CA VAL A 22 -2.63 -8.06 6.38
C VAL A 22 -2.71 -8.81 7.71
N ASP A 23 -1.82 -9.79 7.94
CA ASP A 23 -1.77 -10.51 9.21
C ASP A 23 -1.49 -9.59 10.41
N SER A 24 -0.62 -8.58 10.22
CA SER A 24 -0.36 -7.61 11.28
C SER A 24 -1.58 -6.73 11.55
N ARG A 25 -2.36 -6.40 10.52
CA ARG A 25 -3.61 -5.63 10.68
C ARG A 25 -4.69 -6.46 11.37
N ILE A 26 -4.88 -7.71 10.96
CA ILE A 26 -5.81 -8.66 11.59
C ILE A 26 -5.46 -8.82 13.07
N ARG A 27 -4.18 -9.11 13.41
CA ARG A 27 -3.77 -9.24 14.82
C ARG A 27 -4.08 -8.00 15.66
N LYS A 28 -3.96 -6.80 15.08
CA LYS A 28 -4.28 -5.54 15.77
C LYS A 28 -5.79 -5.35 15.95
N GLY A 29 -6.61 -5.79 15.00
CA GLY A 29 -8.07 -5.69 15.01
C GLY A 29 -8.78 -7.03 15.23
N GLN A 30 -8.17 -7.96 15.98
CA GLN A 30 -8.60 -9.36 16.04
C GLN A 30 -10.06 -9.50 16.49
N VAL A 31 -10.48 -8.71 17.49
CA VAL A 31 -11.84 -8.73 18.03
C VAL A 31 -12.89 -8.39 16.98
N ASP A 32 -12.63 -7.41 16.11
CA ASP A 32 -13.57 -7.04 15.05
C ASP A 32 -13.56 -8.08 13.92
N PHE A 33 -12.36 -8.56 13.56
CA PHE A 33 -12.18 -9.59 12.55
C PHE A 33 -12.94 -10.87 12.88
N ASP A 34 -12.85 -11.34 14.13
CA ASP A 34 -13.51 -12.56 14.59
C ASP A 34 -15.04 -12.45 14.62
N ARG A 35 -15.58 -11.22 14.65
CA ARG A 35 -17.01 -10.94 14.64
C ARG A 35 -17.61 -10.82 13.24
N TRP A 36 -16.78 -10.65 12.22
CA TRP A 36 -17.25 -10.53 10.84
C TRP A 36 -17.63 -11.89 10.25
N PRO A 37 -18.54 -11.92 9.24
CA PRO A 37 -18.88 -13.15 8.53
C PRO A 37 -17.65 -13.87 7.97
N ALA A 38 -17.71 -15.19 7.85
CA ALA A 38 -16.58 -16.01 7.37
C ALA A 38 -16.13 -15.61 5.96
N GLU A 39 -17.06 -15.16 5.13
CA GLU A 39 -16.83 -14.67 3.77
C GLU A 39 -15.98 -13.40 3.79
N VAL A 40 -16.31 -12.46 4.69
CA VAL A 40 -15.53 -11.22 4.90
C VAL A 40 -14.14 -11.55 5.41
N GLN A 41 -14.03 -12.46 6.39
CA GLN A 41 -12.74 -12.91 6.91
C GLN A 41 -11.86 -13.53 5.82
N ALA A 42 -12.43 -14.38 4.96
CA ALA A 42 -11.73 -15.03 3.87
C ALA A 42 -11.25 -14.02 2.82
N ALA A 43 -12.09 -13.05 2.46
CA ALA A 43 -11.72 -11.98 1.52
C ALA A 43 -10.59 -11.09 2.08
N ILE A 44 -10.66 -10.69 3.36
CA ILE A 44 -9.60 -9.91 4.00
C ILE A 44 -8.28 -10.67 4.01
N ARG A 45 -8.28 -11.96 4.37
CA ARG A 45 -7.06 -12.80 4.33
C ARG A 45 -6.48 -12.92 2.92
N ALA A 46 -7.32 -12.80 1.90
CA ALA A 46 -6.91 -12.78 0.50
C ALA A 46 -6.57 -11.38 -0.04
N GLU A 47 -6.46 -10.36 0.84
CA GLU A 47 -6.24 -8.95 0.50
C GLU A 47 -7.24 -8.43 -0.55
N ARG A 48 -8.50 -8.88 -0.47
CA ARG A 48 -9.59 -8.52 -1.38
C ARG A 48 -10.65 -7.69 -0.69
N VAL A 49 -11.30 -6.82 -1.47
CA VAL A 49 -12.43 -6.00 -1.04
C VAL A 49 -13.61 -6.30 -1.95
N GLU A 50 -14.79 -6.41 -1.35
CA GLU A 50 -16.03 -6.70 -2.05
C GLU A 50 -17.08 -5.61 -1.79
N VAL A 51 -18.07 -5.52 -2.67
CA VAL A 51 -19.22 -4.62 -2.51
C VAL A 51 -19.93 -4.96 -1.19
N GLY A 52 -20.33 -3.93 -0.45
CA GLY A 52 -20.96 -4.05 0.86
C GLY A 52 -19.98 -4.02 2.05
N PHE A 53 -18.66 -4.02 1.82
CA PHE A 53 -17.69 -3.88 2.91
C PHE A 53 -17.81 -2.52 3.60
N THR A 54 -17.45 -2.45 4.89
CA THR A 54 -17.32 -1.19 5.63
C THR A 54 -15.92 -0.60 5.45
N PRO A 55 -15.71 0.71 5.69
CA PRO A 55 -14.38 1.31 5.66
C PRO A 55 -13.35 0.58 6.54
N GLU A 56 -13.76 0.09 7.70
CA GLU A 56 -12.91 -0.66 8.62
C GLU A 56 -12.47 -2.02 8.03
N GLN A 57 -13.39 -2.70 7.34
CA GLN A 57 -13.08 -3.95 6.64
C GLN A 57 -12.11 -3.70 5.47
N VAL A 58 -12.31 -2.60 4.73
CA VAL A 58 -11.40 -2.18 3.64
C VAL A 58 -10.02 -1.84 4.17
N GLU A 59 -9.93 -1.06 5.25
CA GLU A 59 -8.65 -0.72 5.88
C GLU A 59 -7.96 -1.98 6.44
N MET A 60 -8.70 -2.94 6.98
CA MET A 60 -8.09 -4.20 7.40
C MET A 60 -7.56 -5.02 6.22
N ALA A 61 -8.30 -5.07 5.10
CA ALA A 61 -7.89 -5.78 3.89
C ALA A 61 -6.68 -5.14 3.20
N LEU A 62 -6.73 -3.83 2.93
CA LEU A 62 -5.77 -3.14 2.04
C LEU A 62 -4.84 -2.16 2.78
N GLY A 63 -5.11 -1.87 4.05
CA GLY A 63 -4.46 -0.79 4.79
C GLY A 63 -5.01 0.59 4.43
N ARG A 64 -4.34 1.63 4.93
CA ARG A 64 -4.75 3.01 4.70
C ARG A 64 -4.66 3.37 3.21
N PRO A 65 -5.65 4.08 2.66
CA PRO A 65 -5.60 4.53 1.28
C PRO A 65 -4.47 5.53 1.08
N SER A 66 -4.00 5.61 -0.17
CA SER A 66 -3.00 6.61 -0.55
C SER A 66 -3.62 8.01 -0.64
N ARG A 67 -4.86 8.10 -1.11
CA ARG A 67 -5.67 9.32 -1.11
C ARG A 67 -7.13 9.02 -0.83
N VAL A 68 -7.81 10.00 -0.25
CA VAL A 68 -9.26 9.99 -0.03
C VAL A 68 -9.82 11.21 -0.75
N TYR A 69 -10.91 11.01 -1.48
CA TYR A 69 -11.63 12.05 -2.20
C TYR A 69 -13.09 12.07 -1.76
N THR A 70 -13.68 13.26 -1.74
CA THR A 70 -15.13 13.43 -1.73
C THR A 70 -15.55 13.81 -3.14
N ARG A 71 -16.45 13.03 -3.74
CA ARG A 71 -17.04 13.30 -5.05
C ARG A 71 -18.49 13.75 -4.85
N THR A 72 -18.78 14.98 -5.24
CA THR A 72 -20.14 15.52 -5.26
C THR A 72 -20.71 15.41 -6.68
N THR A 73 -21.88 14.80 -6.82
CA THR A 73 -22.61 14.67 -8.08
C THR A 73 -24.06 15.14 -7.91
N ALA A 74 -24.82 15.19 -9.01
CA ALA A 74 -26.26 15.43 -8.93
C ALA A 74 -27.03 14.38 -8.09
N ALA A 75 -26.44 13.18 -7.91
CA ALA A 75 -27.03 12.09 -7.12
C ALA A 75 -26.60 12.08 -5.63
N GLY A 76 -25.80 13.07 -5.21
CA GLY A 76 -25.28 13.20 -3.84
C GLY A 76 -23.76 13.10 -3.75
N GLU A 77 -23.27 12.91 -2.53
CA GLU A 77 -21.84 12.79 -2.21
C GLU A 77 -21.40 11.34 -2.05
N GLU A 78 -20.18 11.05 -2.47
CA GLU A 78 -19.52 9.74 -2.38
C GLU A 78 -18.09 9.93 -1.85
N GLU A 79 -17.62 8.98 -1.06
CA GLU A 79 -16.23 8.93 -0.61
C GLU A 79 -15.45 7.92 -1.46
N ILE A 80 -14.27 8.29 -1.93
CA ILE A 80 -13.46 7.46 -2.81
C ILE A 80 -12.08 7.31 -2.21
N TRP A 81 -11.69 6.07 -1.96
CA TRP A 81 -10.34 5.71 -1.52
C TRP A 81 -9.53 5.24 -2.72
N ALA A 82 -8.34 5.78 -2.90
CA ALA A 82 -7.45 5.41 -3.98
C ALA A 82 -6.14 4.82 -3.45
N TYR A 83 -5.68 3.76 -4.11
CA TYR A 83 -4.45 3.03 -3.80
C TYR A 83 -3.50 3.06 -5.00
N TYR A 84 -2.25 3.51 -4.76
CA TYR A 84 -1.22 3.58 -5.80
C TYR A 84 -0.35 2.32 -5.84
N GLU A 85 -0.09 1.84 -7.05
CA GLU A 85 1.06 0.98 -7.30
C GLU A 85 2.34 1.82 -7.19
N ARG A 86 3.12 1.62 -6.13
CA ARG A 86 4.45 2.22 -6.03
C ARG A 86 5.39 1.50 -7.00
N LYS A 87 5.48 1.97 -8.24
CA LYS A 87 6.59 1.61 -9.14
C LYS A 87 7.74 2.56 -8.83
N PRO A 88 8.88 2.09 -8.28
CA PRO A 88 10.05 2.93 -8.23
C PRO A 88 10.47 3.26 -9.68
N GLY A 89 10.33 4.53 -10.06
CA GLY A 89 10.82 5.03 -11.34
C GLY A 89 12.35 5.04 -11.33
N PHE A 90 12.97 4.02 -11.91
CA PHE A 90 14.40 4.02 -12.19
C PHE A 90 14.60 4.50 -13.62
N SER A 91 15.03 5.75 -13.80
CA SER A 91 15.50 6.25 -15.08
C SER A 91 17.03 6.19 -15.12
N PHE A 92 17.57 5.45 -16.09
CA PHE A 92 18.99 5.49 -16.44
C PHE A 92 19.18 6.51 -17.56
N GLY A 93 19.45 7.77 -17.23
CA GLY A 93 19.63 8.84 -18.22
C GLY A 93 21.10 9.24 -18.38
N MET A 94 21.71 8.96 -19.54
CA MET A 94 22.86 9.75 -20.00
C MET A 94 22.35 11.15 -20.36
N ALA A 95 22.71 12.14 -19.54
CA ALA A 95 22.31 13.53 -19.74
C ALA A 95 23.14 14.18 -20.87
N VAL A 96 22.52 14.41 -22.02
CA VAL A 96 22.99 15.36 -23.05
C VAL A 96 21.97 16.51 -23.16
N GLY A 97 22.36 17.69 -22.67
CA GLY A 97 21.94 18.97 -23.24
C GLY A 97 20.68 19.66 -22.69
N SER A 98 20.93 20.84 -22.08
CA SER A 98 20.08 22.02 -21.89
C SER A 98 18.79 21.92 -21.07
N GLY A 99 18.86 22.42 -19.83
CA GLY A 99 17.71 23.03 -19.14
C GLY A 99 17.29 22.39 -17.82
N GLY A 100 18.18 22.35 -16.83
CA GLY A 100 17.84 21.94 -15.46
C GLY A 100 19.11 21.62 -14.68
N TYR A 101 19.38 22.33 -13.59
CA TYR A 101 20.63 22.26 -12.85
C TYR A 101 20.92 20.86 -12.26
N GLN A 102 22.16 20.42 -12.51
CA GLN A 102 23.02 19.48 -11.77
C GLN A 102 22.75 17.97 -11.84
N SER A 103 23.58 17.30 -12.63
CA SER A 103 24.09 15.95 -12.33
C SER A 103 25.62 16.03 -12.27
N THR A 104 26.21 15.77 -11.10
CA THR A 104 27.63 15.40 -11.03
C THR A 104 27.76 13.96 -11.54
N ALA A 105 28.55 13.80 -12.59
CA ALA A 105 29.17 12.58 -13.12
C ALA A 105 28.59 11.22 -12.66
N GLY A 106 28.00 10.47 -13.60
CA GLY A 106 27.71 9.05 -13.43
C GLY A 106 26.87 8.71 -12.20
N GLY A 107 25.75 9.39 -12.00
CA GLY A 107 24.87 9.21 -10.86
C GLY A 107 23.51 8.64 -11.26
N VAL A 108 22.98 7.73 -10.45
CA VAL A 108 21.54 7.41 -10.44
C VAL A 108 20.80 8.71 -10.13
N THR A 109 20.07 9.23 -11.10
CA THR A 109 19.23 10.41 -10.89
C THR A 109 17.90 9.97 -10.28
N TYR A 110 17.58 10.47 -9.09
CA TYR A 110 16.20 10.47 -8.62
C TYR A 110 15.47 11.57 -9.37
N ASP A 111 14.86 11.19 -10.47
CA ASP A 111 13.87 12.02 -11.12
C ASP A 111 12.71 12.26 -10.12
N ARG A 112 12.49 13.54 -9.79
CA ARG A 112 11.31 14.00 -9.03
C ARG A 112 10.24 14.49 -10.02
N ARG A 113 10.17 13.93 -11.23
CA ARG A 113 8.97 14.07 -12.05
C ARG A 113 7.88 13.32 -11.33
N TYR A 114 6.81 14.05 -11.25
CA TYR A 114 5.51 13.70 -10.77
C TYR A 114 4.84 12.71 -11.77
N ASP A 115 5.60 11.71 -12.26
CA ASP A 115 5.14 10.81 -13.31
C ASP A 115 4.31 9.70 -12.68
N SER A 116 3.00 9.88 -12.88
CA SER A 116 1.92 8.91 -12.73
C SER A 116 1.84 8.23 -11.36
N LEU A 117 1.27 8.94 -10.38
CA LEU A 117 0.44 8.30 -9.36
C LEU A 117 -0.80 7.72 -10.07
N ASP A 118 -0.59 6.66 -10.83
CA ASP A 118 -1.66 5.92 -11.48
C ASP A 118 -2.40 5.16 -10.39
N ASP A 119 -3.63 5.60 -10.08
CA ASP A 119 -4.52 4.87 -9.17
C ASP A 119 -4.70 3.45 -9.74
N ALA A 120 -4.20 2.42 -9.05
CA ALA A 120 -4.34 1.03 -9.49
C ALA A 120 -5.70 0.46 -9.05
N THR A 121 -6.15 0.88 -7.86
CA THR A 121 -7.42 0.46 -7.26
C THR A 121 -8.13 1.67 -6.67
N ARG A 122 -9.42 1.82 -6.97
CA ARG A 122 -10.31 2.77 -6.29
C ARG A 122 -11.48 2.03 -5.64
N ILE A 123 -11.78 2.39 -4.40
CA ILE A 123 -12.90 1.88 -3.63
C ILE A 123 -13.87 3.04 -3.42
N VAL A 124 -15.11 2.90 -3.89
CA VAL A 124 -16.15 3.92 -3.75
C VAL A 124 -17.09 3.52 -2.61
N PHE A 125 -17.36 4.47 -1.73
CA PHE A 125 -18.26 4.32 -0.60
C PHE A 125 -19.47 5.23 -0.74
N LYS A 126 -20.62 4.68 -0.37
CA LYS A 126 -21.84 5.43 -0.13
C LYS A 126 -22.52 4.84 1.10
N ASP A 127 -23.04 5.69 1.98
CA ASP A 127 -23.71 5.28 3.22
C ASP A 127 -22.89 4.28 4.08
N GLY A 128 -21.56 4.48 4.14
CA GLY A 128 -20.66 3.64 4.93
C GLY A 128 -20.47 2.21 4.40
N ARG A 129 -20.74 1.99 3.10
CA ARG A 129 -20.61 0.70 2.42
C ARG A 129 -19.91 0.87 1.09
N VAL A 130 -19.06 -0.09 0.72
CA VAL A 130 -18.47 -0.17 -0.63
C VAL A 130 -19.58 -0.37 -1.65
N THR A 131 -19.66 0.51 -2.64
CA THR A 131 -20.60 0.41 -3.77
C THR A 131 -19.91 0.01 -5.08
N SER A 132 -18.60 0.29 -5.20
CA SER A 132 -17.81 -0.06 -6.38
C SER A 132 -16.36 -0.33 -6.01
N VAL A 133 -15.76 -1.30 -6.71
CA VAL A 133 -14.32 -1.59 -6.71
C VAL A 133 -13.83 -1.45 -8.15
N GLU A 134 -13.08 -0.39 -8.42
CA GLU A 134 -12.52 -0.11 -9.74
C GLU A 134 -11.07 -0.58 -9.77
N LEU A 135 -10.78 -1.53 -10.65
CA LEU A 135 -9.43 -2.01 -10.92
C LEU A 135 -8.99 -1.51 -12.28
N ARG A 136 -7.74 -1.04 -12.37
CA ARG A 136 -7.15 -0.72 -13.66
C ARG A 136 -7.01 -1.99 -14.50
N LYS A 137 -7.52 -1.96 -15.74
CA LYS A 137 -7.28 -2.99 -16.74
C LYS A 137 -5.93 -2.75 -17.41
N THR A 138 -5.06 -3.76 -17.43
CA THR A 138 -3.78 -3.75 -18.14
C THR A 138 -3.90 -4.26 -19.56
#